data_AF-A0A4V1CML1-F1
#
_entry.id   AF-A0A4V1CML1-F1
#
_cell.length_a   1.000
_cell.length_b   1.000
_cell.length_c   1.000
_cell.angle_alpha   90.00
_cell.angle_beta   90.00
_cell.angle_gamma   90.00
#
_symmetry.space_group_name_H-M   'P 1'
#
loop_
_entity.id
_entity.type
_entity.pdbx_description
1 polymer ?
#
loop_
_entity_poly.entity_id
_entity_poly.type
_entity_poly.pdbx_seq_one_letter_code
_entity_poly.pdbx_strand_id
1 'polypeptide(L)'
;MDLTKALAPKSDQLDFADLDASGPQVFTITDVSENGTELADQQPVNIALAEFPRVWRPSKGMLRVLADNWGKDVKVWVGRRVELYGDPDVYFGKEKRGGTRISRLSHITSSKTTLVNPRGGRGAHWTVKPLPDAPTAPALDIATTTDRAALKAAWRAATPEVRAQIEARVAELDAAAKEPEPDQPALDGEWADVAETGGAR
;
A
#
# COMPACT_ATOMS: atom_id res chain seq x y z
N MET A 1 19.22 -27.07 -2.41
CA MET A 1 17.82 -27.43 -2.73
C MET A 1 16.94 -26.58 -1.84
N ASP A 2 16.10 -25.73 -2.43
CA ASP A 2 15.15 -24.89 -1.70
C ASP A 2 13.81 -25.63 -1.58
N LEU A 3 13.39 -25.93 -0.35
CA LEU A 3 12.18 -26.69 -0.04
C LEU A 3 10.94 -25.80 0.12
N THR A 4 11.08 -24.47 0.03
CA THR A 4 9.99 -23.52 0.30
C THR A 4 8.77 -23.77 -0.60
N LYS A 5 8.98 -24.07 -1.89
CA LYS A 5 7.90 -24.39 -2.82
C LYS A 5 7.26 -25.77 -2.58
N ALA A 6 8.02 -26.73 -2.07
CA ALA A 6 7.54 -28.09 -1.82
C ALA A 6 6.73 -28.19 -0.51
N LEU A 7 7.03 -27.33 0.47
CA LEU A 7 6.33 -27.24 1.75
C LEU A 7 5.11 -26.31 1.70
N ALA A 8 4.92 -25.55 0.61
CA ALA A 8 3.79 -24.66 0.45
C ALA A 8 2.46 -25.46 0.54
N PRO A 9 1.58 -25.12 1.49
CA PRO A 9 0.27 -25.77 1.59
C PRO A 9 -0.51 -25.63 0.28
N LYS A 10 -1.20 -26.69 -0.15
CA LYS A 10 -2.13 -26.65 -1.30
C LYS A 10 -3.44 -25.93 -0.93
N SER A 11 -3.32 -24.71 -0.44
CA SER A 11 -4.49 -23.88 -0.15
C SER A 11 -4.72 -22.90 -1.30
N ASP A 12 -5.97 -22.72 -1.67
CA ASP A 12 -6.42 -21.80 -2.71
C ASP A 12 -6.87 -20.44 -2.13
N GLN A 13 -6.66 -20.22 -0.83
CA GLN A 13 -7.05 -19.00 -0.11
C GLN A 13 -5.90 -18.38 0.70
N LEU A 14 -6.03 -17.10 1.06
CA LEU A 14 -5.17 -16.45 2.07
C LEU A 14 -5.38 -17.10 3.45
N ASP A 15 -4.30 -17.66 4.01
CA ASP A 15 -4.30 -18.39 5.28
C ASP A 15 -3.61 -17.62 6.40
N PHE A 16 -3.75 -18.13 7.63
CA PHE A 16 -3.04 -17.63 8.81
C PHE A 16 -1.51 -17.59 8.57
N ALA A 17 -0.93 -18.65 8.01
CA ALA A 17 0.52 -18.76 7.82
C ALA A 17 1.11 -17.66 6.94
N ASP A 18 0.36 -17.17 5.95
CA ASP A 18 0.81 -16.07 5.07
C ASP A 18 0.98 -14.76 5.87
N LEU A 19 0.08 -14.50 6.83
CA LEU A 19 0.06 -13.29 7.64
C LEU A 19 0.87 -13.42 8.94
N ASP A 20 1.05 -14.64 9.46
CA ASP A 20 1.87 -14.90 10.65
C ASP A 20 3.35 -14.60 10.37
N ALA A 21 3.84 -15.02 9.20
CA ALA A 21 5.22 -14.74 8.78
C ALA A 21 5.46 -13.27 8.41
N SER A 22 4.45 -12.62 7.82
CA SER A 22 4.60 -11.28 7.21
C SER A 22 4.11 -10.14 8.09
N GLY A 23 3.36 -10.44 9.15
CA GLY A 23 2.66 -9.46 9.98
C GLY A 23 1.40 -8.89 9.30
N PRO A 24 0.77 -7.87 9.92
CA PRO A 24 -0.40 -7.20 9.36
C PRO A 24 -0.14 -6.59 7.99
N GLN A 25 -1.01 -6.85 7.02
CA GLN A 25 -0.90 -6.35 5.64
C GLN A 25 -2.20 -5.66 5.21
N VAL A 26 -2.05 -4.61 4.41
CA VAL A 26 -3.17 -3.86 3.82
C VAL A 26 -3.44 -4.41 2.43
N PHE A 27 -4.70 -4.72 2.17
CA PHE A 27 -5.17 -5.23 0.90
C PHE A 27 -6.31 -4.37 0.35
N THR A 28 -6.35 -4.23 -0.97
CA THR A 28 -7.40 -3.57 -1.73
C THR A 28 -8.35 -4.62 -2.30
N ILE A 29 -9.63 -4.49 -2.03
CA ILE A 29 -10.66 -5.40 -2.55
C ILE A 29 -10.90 -5.09 -4.03
N THR A 30 -10.68 -6.08 -4.90
CA THR A 30 -10.87 -5.93 -6.35
C THR A 30 -12.16 -6.56 -6.85
N ASP A 31 -12.60 -7.64 -6.22
CA ASP A 31 -13.84 -8.33 -6.56
C ASP A 31 -14.39 -9.10 -5.35
N VAL A 32 -15.70 -9.34 -5.36
CA VAL A 32 -16.40 -10.13 -4.35
C VAL A 32 -17.39 -11.07 -5.03
N SER A 33 -17.22 -12.37 -4.81
CA SER A 33 -18.08 -13.40 -5.39
C SER A 33 -18.55 -14.40 -4.34
N GLU A 34 -19.61 -15.13 -4.65
CA GLU A 34 -20.09 -16.23 -3.79
C GLU A 34 -19.08 -17.38 -3.80
N ASN A 35 -18.89 -18.01 -2.64
CA ASN A 35 -18.09 -19.21 -2.53
C ASN A 35 -18.94 -20.44 -2.86
N GLY A 36 -18.68 -21.07 -4.01
CA GLY A 36 -19.35 -22.30 -4.44
C GLY A 36 -18.69 -23.61 -4.01
N THR A 37 -17.74 -23.57 -3.06
CA THR A 37 -17.05 -24.78 -2.55
C THR A 37 -17.84 -25.47 -1.44
N GLU A 38 -17.42 -26.68 -1.05
CA GLU A 38 -18.00 -27.43 0.09
C GLU A 38 -17.95 -26.66 1.44
N LEU A 39 -17.15 -25.59 1.53
CA LEU A 39 -17.04 -24.74 2.72
C LEU A 39 -17.92 -23.47 2.64
N ALA A 40 -18.78 -23.34 1.62
CA ALA A 40 -19.69 -22.20 1.44
C ALA A 40 -20.50 -21.87 2.70
N ASP A 41 -20.98 -22.90 3.42
CA ASP A 41 -21.73 -22.72 4.65
C ASP A 41 -20.94 -22.04 5.76
N GLN A 42 -19.61 -22.16 5.77
CA GLN A 42 -18.74 -21.57 6.79
C GLN A 42 -18.12 -20.25 6.31
N GLN A 43 -17.82 -20.19 5.02
CA GLN A 43 -17.14 -19.09 4.35
C GLN A 43 -17.88 -18.79 3.03
N PRO A 44 -19.00 -18.07 3.06
CA PRO A 44 -19.90 -17.95 1.91
C PRO A 44 -19.40 -17.03 0.79
N VAL A 45 -18.29 -16.32 0.99
CA VAL A 45 -17.83 -15.25 0.11
C VAL A 45 -16.33 -15.41 -0.17
N ASN A 46 -15.97 -15.25 -1.45
CA ASN A 46 -14.60 -15.06 -1.91
C ASN A 46 -14.34 -13.57 -2.12
N ILE A 47 -13.28 -13.04 -1.54
CA ILE A 47 -12.84 -11.65 -1.74
C ILE A 47 -11.49 -11.69 -2.47
N ALA A 48 -11.45 -11.16 -3.69
CA ALA A 48 -10.20 -10.99 -4.43
C ALA A 48 -9.46 -9.74 -3.91
N LEU A 49 -8.15 -9.87 -3.76
CA LEU A 49 -7.27 -8.84 -3.21
C LEU A 49 -6.25 -8.44 -4.27
N ALA A 50 -5.97 -7.15 -4.45
CA ALA A 50 -5.02 -6.68 -5.47
C ALA A 50 -3.58 -7.13 -5.17
N GLU A 51 -3.21 -7.19 -3.89
CA GLU A 51 -1.86 -7.42 -3.40
C GLU A 51 -1.61 -8.89 -3.03
N PHE A 52 -2.60 -9.78 -3.23
CA PHE A 52 -2.46 -11.20 -2.95
C PHE A 52 -3.04 -12.08 -4.07
N PRO A 53 -2.31 -13.11 -4.53
CA PRO A 53 -2.73 -13.88 -5.70
C PRO A 53 -3.91 -14.83 -5.45
N ARG A 54 -4.21 -15.16 -4.20
CA ARG A 54 -5.32 -16.06 -3.80
C ARG A 54 -6.46 -15.25 -3.20
N VAL A 55 -7.67 -15.82 -3.19
CA VAL A 55 -8.82 -15.16 -2.57
C VAL A 55 -8.73 -15.20 -1.05
N TRP A 56 -9.26 -14.18 -0.38
CA TRP A 56 -9.51 -14.22 1.04
C TRP A 56 -10.96 -14.64 1.31
N ARG A 57 -11.14 -15.63 2.18
CA ARG A 57 -12.45 -16.14 2.59
C ARG A 57 -12.71 -15.80 4.06
N PRO A 58 -13.32 -14.64 4.34
CA PRO A 58 -13.57 -14.21 5.71
C PRO A 58 -14.48 -15.19 6.47
N SER A 59 -14.22 -15.37 7.76
CA SER A 59 -15.15 -16.05 8.66
C SER A 59 -16.47 -15.27 8.79
N LYS A 60 -17.56 -15.94 9.18
CA LYS A 60 -18.85 -15.26 9.44
C LYS A 60 -18.75 -14.08 10.41
N GLY A 61 -17.85 -14.16 11.39
CA GLY A 61 -17.59 -13.04 12.30
C GLY A 61 -17.01 -11.84 11.56
N MET A 62 -15.98 -12.06 10.73
CA MET A 62 -15.37 -10.98 9.94
C MET A 62 -16.31 -10.44 8.86
N LEU A 63 -17.18 -11.27 8.26
CA LEU A 63 -18.24 -10.80 7.37
C LEU A 63 -19.22 -9.85 8.09
N ARG A 64 -19.57 -10.12 9.36
CA ARG A 64 -20.39 -9.18 10.15
C ARG A 64 -19.68 -7.84 10.34
N VAL A 65 -18.36 -7.85 10.58
CA VAL A 65 -17.56 -6.62 10.67
C VAL A 65 -17.65 -5.81 9.39
N LEU A 66 -17.47 -6.45 8.23
CA LEU A 66 -17.59 -5.76 6.93
C LEU A 66 -19.01 -5.21 6.72
N ALA A 67 -20.03 -6.03 6.97
CA ALA A 67 -21.43 -5.63 6.80
C ALA A 67 -21.84 -4.48 7.72
N ASP A 68 -21.40 -4.48 8.98
CA ASP A 68 -21.71 -3.43 9.95
C ASP A 68 -21.03 -2.11 9.61
N ASN A 69 -19.82 -2.15 9.01
CA ASN A 69 -19.03 -0.95 8.72
C ASN A 69 -19.34 -0.36 7.34
N TRP A 70 -19.56 -1.20 6.34
CA TRP A 70 -19.68 -0.77 4.94
C TRP A 70 -21.05 -1.05 4.32
N GLY A 71 -21.92 -1.75 5.03
CA GLY A 71 -23.21 -2.20 4.52
C GLY A 71 -23.13 -3.60 3.90
N LYS A 72 -24.31 -4.16 3.61
CA LYS A 72 -24.46 -5.53 3.09
C LYS A 72 -24.32 -5.64 1.58
N ASP A 73 -24.30 -4.52 0.86
CA ASP A 73 -24.06 -4.51 -0.58
C ASP A 73 -22.56 -4.68 -0.85
N VAL A 74 -22.19 -5.87 -1.32
CA VAL A 74 -20.78 -6.23 -1.58
C VAL A 74 -20.16 -5.39 -2.71
N LYS A 75 -20.97 -4.80 -3.60
CA LYS A 75 -20.46 -3.92 -4.67
C LYS A 75 -19.79 -2.68 -4.10
N VAL A 76 -20.26 -2.21 -2.94
CA VAL A 76 -19.71 -1.07 -2.22
C VAL A 76 -18.33 -1.38 -1.63
N TRP A 77 -17.98 -2.66 -1.46
CA TRP A 77 -16.71 -3.07 -0.86
C TRP A 77 -15.56 -2.99 -1.86
N VAL A 78 -15.83 -3.10 -3.16
CA VAL A 78 -14.81 -3.00 -4.22
C VAL A 78 -14.14 -1.62 -4.19
N GLY A 79 -12.81 -1.61 -4.30
CA GLY A 79 -11.98 -0.41 -4.17
C GLY A 79 -11.69 0.00 -2.72
N ARG A 80 -12.36 -0.59 -1.73
CA ARG A 80 -12.04 -0.35 -0.31
C ARG A 80 -10.86 -1.21 0.13
N ARG A 81 -10.15 -0.71 1.14
CA ARG A 81 -8.97 -1.34 1.74
C ARG A 81 -9.28 -1.92 3.11
N VAL A 82 -8.70 -3.09 3.39
CA VAL A 82 -8.73 -3.82 4.67
C VAL A 82 -7.30 -4.06 5.14
N GLU A 83 -7.03 -3.94 6.44
CA GLU A 83 -5.81 -4.48 7.02
C GLU A 83 -6.12 -5.81 7.69
N LEU A 84 -5.45 -6.87 7.22
CA LEU A 84 -5.59 -8.22 7.72
C LEU A 84 -4.34 -8.62 8.50
N TYR A 85 -4.52 -9.40 9.55
CA TYR A 85 -3.43 -9.99 10.31
C TYR A 85 -3.75 -11.44 10.71
N GLY A 86 -2.69 -12.22 10.98
CA GLY A 86 -2.81 -13.57 11.52
C GLY A 86 -3.04 -13.53 13.02
N ASP A 87 -4.18 -14.07 13.48
CA ASP A 87 -4.48 -14.24 14.90
C ASP A 87 -4.28 -15.72 15.29
N PRO A 88 -3.24 -16.05 16.07
CA PRO A 88 -2.97 -17.42 16.50
C PRO A 88 -4.02 -17.94 17.49
N ASP A 89 -4.83 -17.06 18.10
CA ASP A 89 -5.83 -17.42 19.10
C ASP A 89 -7.17 -17.87 18.50
N VAL A 90 -7.28 -17.90 17.17
CA VAL A 90 -8.50 -18.37 16.49
C VAL A 90 -8.59 -19.89 16.50
N TYR A 91 -9.77 -20.37 16.86
CA TYR A 91 -10.14 -21.78 16.80
C TYR A 91 -10.91 -22.09 15.52
N PHE A 92 -10.56 -23.23 14.91
CA PHE A 92 -11.33 -23.86 13.84
C PHE A 92 -11.89 -25.18 14.38
N GLY A 93 -13.20 -25.23 14.60
CA GLY A 93 -13.82 -26.34 15.33
C GLY A 93 -13.28 -26.43 16.76
N LYS A 94 -12.61 -27.54 17.09
CA LYS A 94 -12.00 -27.77 18.41
C LYS A 94 -10.50 -27.46 18.46
N GLU A 95 -9.89 -27.12 17.33
CA GLU A 95 -8.44 -26.95 17.22
C GLU A 95 -8.04 -25.48 17.10
N LYS A 96 -7.00 -25.08 17.81
CA LYS A 96 -6.40 -23.74 17.74
C LYS A 96 -5.43 -23.68 16.56
N ARG A 97 -5.97 -23.41 15.36
CA ARG A 97 -5.20 -23.38 14.10
C ARG A 97 -4.73 -21.98 13.70
N GLY A 98 -5.20 -20.95 14.39
CA GLY A 98 -5.05 -19.57 13.95
C GLY A 98 -6.02 -19.22 12.80
N GLY A 99 -6.11 -17.94 12.48
CA GLY A 99 -7.02 -17.46 11.45
C GLY A 99 -6.76 -16.02 11.05
N THR A 100 -7.37 -15.59 9.94
CA THR A 100 -7.24 -14.22 9.44
C THR A 100 -8.28 -13.31 10.08
N ARG A 101 -7.85 -12.15 10.58
CA ARG A 101 -8.73 -11.14 11.20
C ARG A 101 -8.47 -9.75 10.67
N ILE A 102 -9.47 -8.89 10.81
CA ILE A 102 -9.44 -7.49 10.38
C ILE A 102 -8.99 -6.62 11.56
N SER A 103 -7.92 -5.84 11.41
CA SER A 103 -7.50 -4.84 12.40
C SER A 103 -7.97 -3.44 12.05
N ARG A 104 -7.94 -3.09 10.76
CA ARG A 104 -8.29 -1.75 10.26
C ARG A 104 -9.11 -1.81 8.98
N LEU A 105 -9.98 -0.81 8.81
CA LEU A 105 -10.80 -0.63 7.61
C LEU A 105 -10.67 0.79 7.07
N SER A 106 -10.59 0.93 5.75
CA SER A 106 -10.80 2.24 5.11
C SER A 106 -12.27 2.64 5.15
N HIS A 107 -12.57 3.90 4.81
CA HIS A 107 -13.94 4.41 4.69
C HIS A 107 -14.76 4.29 6.00
N ILE A 108 -14.07 4.36 7.15
CA ILE A 108 -14.68 4.56 8.47
C ILE A 108 -13.94 5.72 9.17
N THR A 109 -14.68 6.55 9.89
CA THR A 109 -14.14 7.79 10.50
C THR A 109 -13.64 7.57 11.93
N SER A 110 -14.16 6.56 12.63
CA SER A 110 -13.80 6.24 14.00
C SER A 110 -13.74 4.74 14.23
N SER A 111 -13.15 4.33 15.36
CA SER A 111 -13.21 2.92 15.77
C SER A 111 -14.66 2.47 15.92
N LYS A 112 -14.96 1.27 15.43
CA LYS A 112 -16.30 0.66 15.51
C LYS A 112 -16.20 -0.74 16.06
N THR A 113 -17.11 -1.07 16.98
CA THR A 113 -17.20 -2.40 17.59
C THR A 113 -18.42 -3.14 17.04
N THR A 114 -18.20 -4.34 16.54
CA THR A 114 -19.22 -5.22 15.95
C THR A 114 -19.40 -6.47 16.79
N LEU A 115 -20.65 -6.92 16.95
CA LEU A 115 -20.97 -8.22 17.52
C LEU A 115 -20.70 -9.32 16.49
N VAL A 116 -19.57 -10.01 16.61
CA VAL A 116 -19.12 -11.07 15.69
C VAL A 116 -19.66 -12.45 16.05
N ASN A 117 -19.90 -12.72 17.34
CA ASN A 117 -20.57 -13.93 17.81
C ASN A 117 -21.99 -13.60 18.31
N PRO A 118 -23.04 -14.01 17.57
CA PRO A 118 -24.42 -13.75 17.97
C PRO A 118 -24.81 -14.33 19.33
N ARG A 119 -24.12 -15.38 19.79
CA ARG A 119 -24.39 -16.02 21.09
C ARG A 119 -23.74 -15.27 22.27
N GLY A 120 -22.93 -14.25 22.01
CA GLY A 120 -22.20 -13.53 23.04
C GLY A 120 -20.99 -14.33 23.57
N GLY A 121 -20.51 -13.92 24.76
CA GLY A 121 -19.34 -14.51 25.41
C GLY A 121 -18.00 -13.83 25.10
N ARG A 122 -16.91 -14.46 25.53
CA ARG A 122 -15.55 -13.95 25.34
C ARG A 122 -15.23 -13.90 23.84
N GLY A 123 -14.76 -12.75 23.35
CA GLY A 123 -14.48 -12.53 21.93
C GLY A 123 -15.72 -12.32 21.06
N ALA A 124 -16.89 -12.08 21.66
CA ALA A 124 -18.11 -11.82 20.90
C ALA A 124 -18.13 -10.47 20.21
N HIS A 125 -17.35 -9.51 20.70
CA HIS A 125 -17.21 -8.19 20.12
C HIS A 125 -15.85 -8.06 19.45
N TRP A 126 -15.84 -7.42 18.28
CA TRP A 126 -14.64 -7.15 17.52
C TRP A 126 -14.55 -5.68 17.18
N THR A 127 -13.45 -5.03 17.53
CA THR A 127 -13.24 -3.61 17.28
C THR A 127 -12.25 -3.42 16.15
N VAL A 128 -12.65 -2.67 15.14
CA VAL A 128 -11.76 -2.24 14.05
C VAL A 128 -11.44 -0.75 14.20
N LYS A 129 -10.23 -0.37 13.79
CA LYS A 129 -9.81 1.04 13.75
C LYS A 129 -9.87 1.57 12.32
N PRO A 130 -9.99 2.90 12.13
CA PRO A 130 -9.79 3.50 10.83
C PRO A 130 -8.41 3.14 10.29
N LEU A 131 -8.38 2.73 9.03
CA LEU A 131 -7.15 2.66 8.26
C LEU A 131 -6.77 4.11 7.96
N PRO A 132 -5.52 4.53 8.25
CA PRO A 132 -5.03 5.80 7.75
C PRO A 132 -5.26 5.83 6.24
N ASP A 133 -5.73 6.95 5.72
CA ASP A 133 -5.66 7.15 4.28
C ASP A 133 -4.21 6.88 3.88
N ALA A 134 -4.01 6.08 2.82
CA ALA A 134 -2.68 6.06 2.22
C ALA A 134 -2.35 7.53 2.00
N PRO A 135 -1.15 8.01 2.37
CA PRO A 135 -0.80 9.37 2.03
C PRO A 135 -0.99 9.48 0.53
N THR A 136 -2.09 10.10 0.12
CA THR A 136 -2.17 10.79 -1.15
C THR A 136 -0.90 11.58 -1.11
N ALA A 137 0.08 11.18 -1.93
CA ALA A 137 1.19 12.06 -2.20
C ALA A 137 0.52 13.43 -2.38
N PRO A 138 0.93 14.49 -1.65
CA PRO A 138 0.45 15.81 -2.00
C PRO A 138 0.56 15.89 -3.52
N ALA A 139 -0.44 16.45 -4.19
CA ALA A 139 -0.41 16.67 -5.63
C ALA A 139 0.78 17.58 -5.95
N LEU A 140 1.98 17.03 -5.81
CA LEU A 140 3.22 17.46 -6.36
C LEU A 140 2.98 17.20 -7.82
N ASP A 141 2.93 18.26 -8.60
CA ASP A 141 3.25 18.14 -10.00
C ASP A 141 4.66 17.54 -10.05
N ILE A 142 4.72 16.22 -10.25
CA ILE A 142 5.98 15.48 -10.39
C ILE A 142 6.80 16.15 -11.50
N ALA A 143 6.12 16.66 -12.54
CA ALA A 143 6.72 17.41 -13.64
C ALA A 143 7.43 18.71 -13.21
N THR A 144 6.94 19.44 -12.21
CA THR A 144 7.48 20.77 -11.83
C THR A 144 8.33 20.73 -10.56
N THR A 145 8.23 19.65 -9.78
CA THR A 145 8.99 19.50 -8.53
C THR A 145 10.47 19.29 -8.81
N THR A 146 11.31 20.17 -8.27
CA THR A 146 12.79 20.07 -8.30
C THR A 146 13.37 19.57 -6.98
N ASP A 147 12.58 19.53 -5.91
CA ASP A 147 13.01 19.02 -4.60
C ASP A 147 13.10 17.49 -4.61
N ARG A 148 14.34 16.98 -4.62
CA ARG A 148 14.66 15.55 -4.58
C ARG A 148 14.19 14.86 -3.29
N ALA A 149 14.15 15.57 -2.16
CA ALA A 149 13.68 15.01 -0.89
C ALA A 149 12.16 14.81 -0.93
N ALA A 150 11.43 15.75 -1.53
CA ALA A 150 10.00 15.63 -1.78
C ALA A 150 9.67 14.47 -2.75
N LEU A 151 10.42 14.34 -3.85
CA LEU A 151 10.27 13.22 -4.80
C LEU A 151 10.54 11.86 -4.14
N LYS A 152 11.57 11.75 -3.28
CA LYS A 152 11.89 10.52 -2.54
C LYS A 152 10.82 10.16 -1.50
N ALA A 153 10.23 11.15 -0.84
CA ALA A 153 9.11 10.95 0.07
C ALA A 153 7.85 10.48 -0.69
N ALA A 154 7.57 11.07 -1.85
CA ALA A 154 6.48 10.67 -2.74
C ALA A 154 6.67 9.23 -3.28
N TRP A 155 7.88 8.83 -3.68
CA TRP A 155 8.18 7.49 -4.18
C TRP A 155 7.84 6.38 -3.19
N ARG A 156 8.10 6.60 -1.89
CA ARG A 156 7.81 5.64 -0.81
C ARG A 156 6.31 5.40 -0.61
N ALA A 157 5.48 6.38 -0.94
CA ALA A 157 4.03 6.35 -0.79
C ALA A 157 3.28 6.03 -2.09
N ALA A 158 3.98 6.03 -3.23
CA ALA A 158 3.41 5.93 -4.57
C ALA A 158 3.05 4.50 -4.99
N THR A 159 2.04 4.38 -5.86
CA THR A 159 1.74 3.17 -6.64
C THR A 159 2.85 2.89 -7.67
N PRO A 160 2.96 1.67 -8.22
CA PRO A 160 4.02 1.33 -9.19
C PRO A 160 4.09 2.28 -10.40
N GLU A 161 2.94 2.75 -10.88
CA GLU A 161 2.84 3.68 -12.01
C GLU A 161 3.38 5.08 -11.67
N VAL A 162 3.06 5.59 -10.47
CA VAL A 162 3.56 6.88 -9.98
C VAL A 162 5.06 6.80 -9.64
N ARG A 163 5.56 5.65 -9.19
CA ARG A 163 7.01 5.43 -8.97
C ARG A 163 7.82 5.59 -10.25
N ALA A 164 7.34 5.04 -11.37
CA ALA A 164 8.00 5.18 -12.66
C ALA A 164 8.08 6.65 -13.13
N GLN A 165 7.03 7.43 -12.89
CA GLN A 165 7.01 8.86 -13.21
C GLN A 165 8.00 9.66 -12.33
N ILE A 166 8.09 9.32 -11.05
CA ILE A 166 9.05 9.96 -10.12
C ILE A 166 10.50 9.59 -10.50
N GLU A 167 10.76 8.33 -10.85
CA GLU A 167 12.08 7.87 -11.29
C GLU A 167 12.52 8.57 -12.57
N ALA A 168 11.63 8.71 -13.56
CA ALA A 168 11.89 9.45 -14.79
C ALA A 168 12.26 10.92 -14.48
N ARG A 169 11.54 11.57 -13.58
CA ARG A 169 11.84 12.96 -13.19
C ARG A 169 13.18 13.12 -12.47
N VAL A 170 13.51 12.20 -11.57
CA VAL A 170 14.82 12.20 -10.89
C VAL A 170 15.94 12.02 -11.92
N ALA A 171 15.74 11.14 -12.90
CA ALA A 171 16.70 10.94 -13.99
C ALA A 171 16.88 12.21 -14.86
N GLU A 172 15.80 12.96 -15.15
CA GLU A 172 15.88 14.26 -15.83
C GLU A 172 16.69 15.28 -15.01
N LEU A 173 16.47 15.35 -13.69
CA LEU A 173 17.22 16.25 -12.81
C LEU A 173 18.70 15.84 -12.68
N ASP A 174 19.02 14.55 -12.79
CA ASP A 174 20.39 14.06 -12.83
C ASP A 174 21.07 14.28 -14.19
N ALA A 175 20.31 14.22 -15.29
CA ALA A 175 20.79 14.55 -16.63
C ALA A 175 21.07 16.05 -16.78
N ALA A 176 20.16 16.92 -16.29
CA ALA A 176 20.33 18.37 -16.30
C ALA A 176 21.48 18.85 -15.40
N ALA A 177 21.77 18.12 -14.31
CA ALA A 177 22.96 18.38 -13.48
C ALA A 177 24.27 17.90 -14.14
N LYS A 178 24.18 17.08 -15.19
CA LYS A 178 25.32 16.48 -15.89
C LYS A 178 25.62 17.13 -17.24
N GLU A 179 24.78 18.05 -17.71
CA GLU A 179 25.06 18.84 -18.91
C GLU A 179 26.04 19.97 -18.55
N PRO A 180 27.31 19.91 -19.01
CA PRO A 180 28.27 20.98 -18.76
C PRO A 180 27.86 22.23 -19.53
N GLU A 181 27.95 23.36 -18.84
CA GLU A 181 27.85 24.72 -19.38
C GLU A 181 28.67 24.83 -20.70
N PRO A 182 28.06 25.26 -21.83
CA PRO A 182 28.81 25.44 -23.06
C PRO A 182 29.85 26.54 -22.88
N ASP A 183 31.10 26.10 -22.99
CA ASP A 183 32.36 26.84 -23.10
C ASP A 183 32.14 28.20 -23.80
N GLN A 184 32.22 29.29 -23.04
CA GLN A 184 32.25 30.63 -23.61
C GLN A 184 33.57 30.77 -24.37
N PRO A 185 33.59 31.16 -25.66
CA PRO A 185 34.84 31.30 -26.39
C PRO A 185 35.66 32.42 -25.74
N ALA A 186 36.90 32.06 -25.36
CA ALA A 186 37.92 32.99 -24.90
C ALA A 186 38.09 34.11 -25.94
N LEU A 187 37.77 35.34 -25.53
CA LEU A 187 38.13 36.53 -26.29
C LEU A 187 39.60 36.84 -26.02
N ASP A 188 40.46 36.17 -26.78
CA ASP A 188 41.86 36.53 -26.92
C ASP A 188 41.94 37.72 -27.89
N GLY A 189 42.27 38.90 -27.35
CA GLY A 189 42.27 40.15 -28.11
C GLY A 189 43.19 41.21 -27.49
N GLU A 190 44.48 40.92 -27.51
CA GLU A 190 45.61 41.80 -27.29
C GLU A 190 45.49 43.15 -28.04
N TRP A 191 45.51 44.29 -27.31
CA TRP A 191 45.99 45.59 -27.83
C TRP A 191 46.63 46.43 -26.70
N ALA A 192 47.97 46.35 -26.67
CA ALA A 192 48.97 47.40 -26.48
C ALA A 192 48.89 48.41 -25.32
N ASP A 193 49.94 48.34 -24.49
CA ASP A 193 50.61 49.47 -23.85
C ASP A 193 50.67 50.74 -24.72
N VAL A 194 50.25 51.87 -24.14
CA VAL A 194 50.90 53.17 -24.36
C VAL A 194 50.90 53.94 -23.04
N ALA A 195 52.08 54.00 -22.43
CA ALA A 195 52.42 54.99 -21.43
C ALA A 195 52.65 56.35 -22.12
N GLU A 196 52.01 57.41 -21.63
CA GLU A 196 52.52 58.77 -21.81
C GLU A 196 52.19 59.66 -20.61
N THR A 197 53.26 60.10 -19.96
CA THR A 197 53.41 61.21 -19.01
C THR A 197 52.87 62.54 -19.54
N GLY A 198 52.23 63.35 -18.68
CA GLY A 198 51.91 64.75 -18.98
C GLY A 198 51.19 65.46 -17.84
N GLY A 199 51.82 66.49 -17.25
CA GLY A 199 51.35 67.16 -16.03
C GLY A 199 50.36 68.32 -16.20
N ALA A 200 50.17 69.03 -15.08
CA ALA A 200 49.39 70.27 -14.85
C ALA A 200 47.88 70.05 -14.65
N ARG A 201 47.22 70.59 -13.60
CA ARG A 201 47.46 71.76 -12.75
C ARG A 201 47.02 71.49 -11.31
#